data_AF-A0A4V1YLC4-F1
#
_entry.id   AF-A0A4V1YLC4-F1
#
_cell.length_a   1.000
_cell.length_b   1.000
_cell.length_c   1.000
_cell.angle_alpha   90.00
_cell.angle_beta   90.00
_cell.angle_gamma   90.00
#
_symmetry.space_group_name_H-M   'P 1'
#
loop_
_entity.id
_entity.type
_entity.pdbx_description
1 polymer ?
#
loop_
_entity_poly.entity_id
_entity_poly.type
_entity_poly.pdbx_seq_one_letter_code
_entity_poly.pdbx_strand_id
1 'polypeptide(L)'
;MIKYDRFWVTMKERGITQYDLYEHYQITRSLLDRLRKNKNVEIYTIDRLCSILHCEIEDIVEHVPEPDERNEHTEKASEKNNPYSEDKKNSL
;
A
#
# COMPACT_ATOMS: atom_id res chain seq x y z
N MET A 1 -6.48 -9.37 -6.00
CA MET A 1 -7.39 -8.78 -4.99
C MET A 1 -7.13 -7.28 -4.73
N ILE A 2 -8.06 -6.57 -4.09
CA ILE A 2 -7.81 -5.23 -3.52
C ILE A 2 -7.23 -5.35 -2.10
N LYS A 3 -6.20 -4.57 -1.78
CA LYS A 3 -5.61 -4.46 -0.45
C LYS A 3 -5.66 -3.02 0.08
N TYR A 4 -5.68 -2.89 1.41
CA TYR A 4 -5.66 -1.61 2.11
C TYR A 4 -4.44 -1.45 3.03
N ASP A 5 -3.32 -2.12 2.72
CA ASP A 5 -2.11 -2.00 3.55
C ASP A 5 -1.56 -0.57 3.54
N ARG A 6 -1.64 0.11 2.39
CA ARG A 6 -1.23 1.51 2.21
C ARG A 6 -2.01 2.48 3.11
N PHE A 7 -3.27 2.19 3.40
CA PHE A 7 -4.09 2.98 4.31
C PHE A 7 -3.42 3.18 5.68
N TRP A 8 -2.86 2.11 6.26
CA TRP A 8 -2.23 2.18 7.59
C TRP A 8 -0.89 2.94 7.56
N VAL A 9 -0.17 2.86 6.43
CA VAL A 9 1.04 3.64 6.20
C VAL A 9 0.68 5.13 6.14
N THR A 10 -0.30 5.49 5.31
CA THR A 10 -0.78 6.86 5.15
C THR A 10 -1.31 7.44 6.45
N MET A 11 -2.06 6.67 7.26
CA MET A 11 -2.46 7.11 8.60
C MET A 11 -1.27 7.53 9.46
N LYS A 12 -0.21 6.70 9.48
CA LYS A 12 1.00 6.97 10.26
C LYS A 12 1.74 8.21 9.75
N GLU A 13 1.86 8.38 8.44
CA GLU A 13 2.50 9.54 7.81
C GLU A 13 1.74 10.85 8.08
N ARG A 14 0.41 10.78 8.14
CA ARG A 14 -0.47 11.92 8.46
C ARG A 14 -0.63 12.17 9.97
N GLY A 15 -0.02 11.35 10.82
CA GLY A 15 -0.13 11.46 12.27
C GLY A 15 -1.54 11.18 12.80
N ILE A 16 -2.37 10.45 12.05
CA ILE A 16 -3.73 10.10 12.41
C ILE A 16 -3.75 8.70 13.02
N THR A 17 -4.24 8.60 14.24
CA THR A 17 -4.39 7.34 14.95
C THR A 17 -5.75 6.71 14.64
N GLN A 18 -5.88 5.42 14.92
CA GLN A 18 -7.20 4.76 14.83
C GLN A 18 -8.20 5.33 15.83
N TYR A 19 -7.72 5.84 16.97
CA TYR A 19 -8.56 6.52 17.95
C TYR A 19 -9.23 7.74 17.32
N ASP A 20 -8.44 8.55 16.61
CA ASP A 20 -8.97 9.73 15.92
C ASP A 20 -10.06 9.37 14.93
N LEU A 21 -9.89 8.26 14.20
CA LEU A 21 -10.88 7.78 13.22
C LEU A 21 -12.24 7.50 13.86
N TYR A 22 -12.30 6.74 14.95
CA TYR A 22 -13.60 6.41 15.54
C TYR A 22 -14.16 7.49 16.47
N GLU A 23 -13.31 8.28 17.11
CA GLU A 23 -13.74 9.33 18.06
C GLU A 23 -14.07 10.65 17.37
N HIS A 24 -13.23 11.08 16.43
CA HIS A 24 -13.32 12.42 15.81
C HIS A 24 -13.93 12.38 14.41
N TYR A 25 -13.68 11.31 13.66
CA TYR A 25 -14.17 11.19 12.28
C TYR A 25 -15.34 10.22 12.10
N GLN A 26 -15.87 9.64 13.19
CA GLN A 26 -17.05 8.75 13.16
C GLN A 26 -16.87 7.58 12.17
N ILE A 27 -15.63 7.08 12.06
CA ILE A 27 -15.32 5.86 11.34
C ILE A 27 -15.56 4.69 12.30
N THR A 28 -16.47 3.80 11.93
CA THR A 28 -16.82 2.69 12.81
C THR A 28 -15.68 1.68 12.92
N ARG A 29 -15.55 1.05 14.08
CA ARG A 29 -14.57 -0.06 14.28
C ARG A 29 -14.82 -1.20 13.30
N SER A 30 -16.07 -1.46 12.93
CA SER A 30 -16.44 -2.47 11.94
C SER A 30 -15.89 -2.15 10.55
N LEU A 31 -15.85 -0.87 10.14
CA LEU A 31 -15.20 -0.48 8.90
C LEU A 31 -13.69 -0.69 8.95
N LEU A 32 -13.03 -0.30 10.04
CA LEU A 32 -11.59 -0.57 10.22
C LEU A 32 -11.28 -2.07 10.14
N ASP A 33 -12.12 -2.92 10.73
CA ASP A 33 -11.99 -4.37 10.65
C ASP A 33 -12.20 -4.92 9.23
N ARG A 34 -13.05 -4.29 8.41
CA ARG A 34 -13.18 -4.64 6.99
C ARG A 34 -11.92 -4.32 6.22
N LEU A 35 -11.32 -3.14 6.46
CA LEU A 35 -10.06 -2.74 5.83
C LEU A 35 -8.93 -3.71 6.19
N ARG A 36 -8.78 -4.09 7.47
CA ARG A 36 -7.79 -5.10 7.91
C ARG A 36 -7.93 -6.44 7.21
N LYS A 37 -9.16 -6.83 6.93
CA LYS A 37 -9.49 -8.12 6.31
C LYS A 37 -9.58 -8.02 4.80
N ASN A 38 -9.16 -6.90 4.20
CA ASN A 38 -9.24 -6.63 2.77
C ASN A 38 -10.63 -6.96 2.18
N LYS A 39 -11.69 -6.67 2.94
CA LYS A 39 -13.07 -6.87 2.49
C LYS A 39 -13.47 -5.75 1.52
N ASN A 40 -14.47 -6.02 0.69
CA ASN A 40 -15.07 -4.98 -0.15
C ASN A 40 -15.51 -3.79 0.71
N VAL A 41 -15.16 -2.59 0.27
CA VAL A 41 -15.57 -1.33 0.88
C VAL A 41 -16.13 -0.47 -0.25
N GLU A 42 -17.19 0.27 0.03
CA GLU A 42 -17.82 1.12 -0.96
C GLU A 42 -16.90 2.28 -1.36
N ILE A 43 -16.93 2.68 -2.62
CA ILE A 43 -16.09 3.78 -3.12
C ILE A 43 -16.33 5.09 -2.36
N TYR A 44 -17.57 5.34 -1.93
CA TYR A 44 -17.91 6.48 -1.08
C TYR A 44 -17.14 6.49 0.25
N THR A 45 -16.90 5.30 0.82
CA THR A 45 -16.11 5.21 2.05
C THR A 45 -14.64 5.52 1.78
N ILE A 46 -14.11 5.08 0.64
CA ILE A 46 -12.74 5.40 0.22
C ILE A 46 -12.57 6.91 0.03
N ASP A 47 -13.49 7.55 -0.68
CA ASP A 47 -13.52 9.03 -0.87
C ASP A 47 -13.53 9.78 0.48
N ARG A 48 -14.35 9.30 1.43
CA ARG A 48 -14.39 9.86 2.78
C ARG A 48 -13.06 9.69 3.52
N LEU A 49 -12.40 8.55 3.38
CA LEU A 49 -11.08 8.32 3.99
C LEU A 49 -10.00 9.20 3.35
N CYS A 50 -10.01 9.36 2.03
CA CYS A 50 -9.13 10.30 1.32
C CYS A 50 -9.33 11.73 1.81
N SER A 51 -10.59 12.16 2.03
CA SER A 51 -10.91 13.48 2.58
C SER A 51 -10.38 13.69 4.00
N ILE A 52 -10.46 12.66 4.85
CA ILE A 52 -9.94 12.70 6.24
C ILE A 52 -8.41 12.74 6.26
N LEU A 53 -7.78 11.93 5.41
CA LEU A 53 -6.33 11.76 5.38
C LEU A 53 -5.61 12.78 4.47
N HIS A 54 -6.36 13.57 3.70
CA HIS A 54 -5.86 14.48 2.68
C HIS A 54 -4.87 13.79 1.72
N CYS A 55 -5.32 12.69 1.13
CA CYS A 55 -4.52 11.83 0.25
C CYS A 55 -5.30 11.40 -1.00
N GLU A 56 -4.59 10.84 -1.97
CA GLU A 56 -5.21 10.27 -3.18
C GLU A 56 -5.70 8.83 -2.92
N ILE A 57 -6.44 8.26 -3.87
CA ILE A 57 -7.01 6.92 -3.73
C ILE A 57 -5.93 5.83 -3.68
N GLU A 58 -4.88 5.98 -4.49
CA GLU A 58 -3.73 5.08 -4.53
C GLU A 58 -2.96 5.05 -3.22
N ASP A 59 -3.03 6.10 -2.39
CA ASP A 59 -2.36 6.14 -1.09
C ASP A 59 -3.01 5.21 -0.07
N ILE A 60 -4.24 4.74 -0.32
CA ILE A 60 -4.96 3.89 0.63
C ILE A 60 -5.49 2.59 0.03
N VAL A 61 -5.55 2.49 -1.30
CA VAL A 61 -6.01 1.30 -2.02
C VAL A 61 -4.93 0.80 -2.98
N GLU A 62 -4.71 -0.50 -2.99
CA GLU A 62 -3.82 -1.17 -3.94
C GLU A 62 -4.55 -2.33 -4.63
N HIS A 63 -4.44 -2.41 -5.96
CA HIS A 63 -4.84 -3.59 -6.70
C HIS A 63 -3.65 -4.53 -6.88
N VAL A 64 -3.74 -5.71 -6.26
CA VAL A 64 -2.77 -6.79 -6.44
C VAL A 64 -3.33 -7.77 -7.46
N PRO A 65 -2.74 -7.91 -8.65
CA PRO A 65 -3.18 -8.93 -9.60
C PRO A 65 -2.98 -10.32 -8.99
N GLU A 66 -3.94 -11.23 -9.22
CA GLU A 66 -3.69 -12.64 -8.95
C GLU A 66 -2.60 -13.13 -9.90
N PRO A 67 -1.70 -14.02 -9.47
CA PRO A 67 -0.70 -14.60 -10.37
C PRO A 67 -1.42 -15.27 -11.54
N ASP A 68 -1.20 -14.77 -12.75
CA ASP A 68 -1.68 -15.44 -13.96
C ASP A 68 -0.79 -16.67 -14.15
N GLU A 69 -1.35 -17.87 -13.93
CA GLU A 69 -0.67 -19.15 -14.14
C GLU A 69 -0.12 -19.30 -15.58
N ARG A 70 -0.47 -18.40 -16.50
CA ARG A 70 0.07 -18.37 -17.88
C ARG A 70 1.35 -17.54 -18.05
N ASN A 71 1.85 -16.86 -17.02
CA ASN A 71 2.96 -15.89 -17.13
C ASN A 71 4.22 -16.25 -16.31
N GLU A 72 4.52 -17.54 -16.10
CA GLU A 72 5.74 -17.99 -15.38
C GLU A 72 7.08 -17.74 -16.12
N HIS A 73 7.11 -17.00 -17.24
CA HIS A 73 8.32 -16.87 -18.07
C HIS A 73 8.94 -15.46 -18.20
N THR A 74 8.47 -14.44 -17.46
CA THR A 74 8.99 -13.06 -17.68
C THR A 74 9.68 -12.38 -16.51
N GLU A 75 9.88 -13.02 -15.36
CA GLU A 75 10.59 -12.41 -14.22
C GLU A 75 12.04 -12.93 -14.04
N LYS A 76 12.81 -13.01 -15.14
CA LYS A 76 14.28 -13.09 -15.09
C LYS A 76 14.93 -12.03 -15.96
N ALA A 77 14.62 -10.75 -15.74
CA ALA A 77 15.27 -9.66 -16.49
C ALA A 77 15.56 -8.36 -15.72
N SER A 78 15.33 -8.27 -14.41
CA SER A 78 15.56 -7.02 -13.66
C SER A 78 16.73 -7.02 -12.67
N GLU A 79 17.49 -8.10 -12.51
CA GLU A 79 18.66 -8.13 -11.58
C GLU A 79 20.04 -8.04 -12.24
N LYS A 80 20.13 -7.80 -13.56
CA LYS A 80 21.43 -7.56 -14.21
C LYS A 80 21.39 -6.25 -14.96
N ASN A 81 21.62 -5.16 -14.24
CA ASN A 81 22.34 -3.97 -14.70
C ASN A 81 22.46 -2.96 -13.54
N ASN A 82 23.25 -3.29 -12.52
CA ASN A 82 23.81 -2.28 -11.62
C ASN A 82 25.34 -2.19 -11.87
N PRO A 83 25.86 -1.07 -12.42
CA PRO A 83 27.25 -0.97 -12.89
C PRO A 83 28.24 -0.41 -11.85
N TYR A 84 28.05 -0.60 -10.54
CA TYR A 84 28.97 -0.07 -9.52
C TYR A 84 29.42 -1.12 -8.49
N SER A 85 30.73 -1.08 -8.19
CA SER A 85 31.60 -1.98 -7.39
C SER A 85 32.01 -3.28 -8.12
N GLU A 86 33.29 -3.52 -8.42
CA GLU A 86 34.41 -3.60 -7.45
C GLU A 86 35.71 -2.86 -7.84
N ASP A 87 36.47 -2.63 -6.78
CA ASP A 87 37.57 -1.71 -6.53
C ASP A 87 38.93 -1.98 -7.19
N LYS A 88 39.69 -0.89 -7.26
CA LYS A 88 41.14 -0.82 -7.47
C LYS A 88 41.93 -1.58 -6.38
N LYS A 89 43.12 -2.07 -6.77
CA LYS A 89 44.35 -2.51 -6.02
C LYS A 89 44.63 -4.01 -6.28
N ASN A 90 45.76 -4.49 -6.79
CA ASN A 90 47.19 -4.10 -6.79
C ASN A 90 47.83 -4.63 -8.10
N SER A 91 48.67 -3.90 -8.83
CA SER A 91 50.12 -3.72 -8.59
C SER A 91 50.93 -5.01 -8.50
N LEU A 92 51.44 -5.51 -9.63
CA LEU A 92 52.84 -5.89 -9.91
C LEU A 92 52.99 -6.30 -11.38
#